data_AF-A0A640XLX0-F1
#
_entry.id   AF-A0A640XLX0-F1
#
_cell.length_a   1.000
_cell.length_b   1.000
_cell.length_c   1.000
_cell.angle_alpha   90.00
_cell.angle_beta   90.00
_cell.angle_gamma   90.00
#
_symmetry.space_group_name_H-M   'P 1'
#
loop_
_entity.id
_entity.type
_entity.pdbx_description
1 polymer ?
#
loop_
_entity_poly.entity_id
_entity_poly.type
_entity_poly.pdbx_seq_one_letter_code
_entity_poly.pdbx_strand_id
1 'polypeptide(L)' 'MEAIKILDKKENLSWDYDEEADVLYISIGEPQKAVGVDIGEGAIVRYREDIGEVVGLTLIGVKERLVNSLKKN' A
#
# COMPACT_ATOMS: atom_id res chain seq x y z
N MET A 1 -2.91 23.88 5.29
CA MET A 1 -2.62 22.45 5.12
C MET A 1 -3.74 21.87 4.30
N GLU A 2 -3.48 21.56 3.03
CA GLU A 2 -4.44 20.82 2.22
C GLU A 2 -4.45 19.37 2.71
N ALA A 3 -5.64 18.84 3.00
CA ALA A 3 -5.80 17.45 3.38
C ALA A 3 -5.35 16.57 2.22
N ILE A 4 -4.35 15.72 2.46
CA ILE A 4 -3.94 14.70 1.49
C ILE A 4 -5.18 13.84 1.22
N LYS A 5 -5.76 13.98 0.03
CA LYS A 5 -6.88 13.15 -0.44
C LYS A 5 -6.34 11.77 -0.75
N ILE A 6 -6.17 10.94 0.27
CA ILE A 6 -5.46 9.67 0.13
C ILE A 6 -6.23 8.71 -0.81
N LEU A 7 -7.57 8.78 -0.91
CA LEU A 7 -8.36 7.85 -1.73
C LEU A 7 -9.72 8.41 -2.19
N ASP A 8 -9.76 9.50 -2.96
CA ASP A 8 -10.95 9.71 -3.82
C ASP A 8 -11.02 8.50 -4.78
N LYS A 9 -12.10 7.72 -4.67
CA LYS A 9 -12.38 6.40 -5.30
C LYS A 9 -11.66 6.20 -6.64
N LYS A 10 -10.38 5.78 -6.60
CA LYS A 10 -9.59 5.57 -7.81
C LYS A 10 -10.06 4.27 -8.45
N GLU A 11 -10.74 4.36 -9.60
CA GLU A 11 -10.96 3.23 -10.49
C GLU A 11 -9.59 2.74 -11.00
N ASN A 12 -9.42 1.43 -11.17
CA ASN A 12 -8.17 0.72 -11.54
C ASN A 12 -7.19 0.42 -10.39
N LEU A 13 -7.63 -0.20 -9.30
CA LEU A 13 -6.72 -0.79 -8.31
C LEU A 13 -6.20 -2.14 -8.82
N SER A 14 -4.88 -2.32 -8.85
CA SER A 14 -4.24 -3.62 -9.04
C SER A 14 -3.53 -4.04 -7.75
N TRP A 15 -3.51 -5.34 -7.47
CA TRP A 15 -2.81 -5.88 -6.32
C TRP A 15 -2.20 -7.23 -6.64
N ASP A 16 -1.09 -7.52 -5.97
CA ASP A 16 -0.35 -8.77 -6.09
C ASP A 16 0.19 -9.17 -4.72
N TYR A 17 0.04 -10.44 -4.36
CA TYR A 17 0.47 -10.95 -3.07
C TYR A 17 1.59 -11.97 -3.27
N ASP A 18 2.75 -11.66 -2.71
CA ASP A 18 3.90 -12.55 -2.64
C ASP A 18 3.77 -13.44 -1.39
N GLU A 19 3.45 -14.71 -1.61
CA GLU A 19 3.27 -15.67 -0.52
C GLU A 19 4.60 -16.02 0.18
N GLU A 20 5.72 -16.02 -0.54
CA GLU A 20 7.03 -16.37 0.02
C GLU A 20 7.53 -15.27 0.95
N ALA A 21 7.33 -14.00 0.57
CA ALA A 21 7.75 -12.85 1.36
C ALA A 21 6.70 -12.37 2.39
N ASP A 22 5.45 -12.84 2.31
CA ASP A 22 4.29 -12.29 3.04
C ASP A 22 4.13 -10.77 2.79
N VAL A 23 4.08 -10.39 1.50
CA VAL A 23 3.99 -8.99 1.07
C VAL A 23 2.83 -8.78 0.11
N LEU A 24 1.98 -7.80 0.39
CA LEU A 24 0.92 -7.35 -0.51
C LEU A 24 1.32 -6.03 -1.17
N TYR A 25 1.42 -6.05 -2.49
CA TYR A 25 1.60 -4.86 -3.32
C TYR A 25 0.23 -4.38 -3.79
N ILE A 26 -0.03 -3.09 -3.65
CA ILE A 26 -1.24 -2.43 -4.13
C ILE A 26 -0.79 -1.25 -4.98
N SER A 27 -1.20 -1.21 -6.24
CA SER A 27 -0.93 -0.12 -7.16
C SER A 27 -2.23 0.53 -7.59
N ILE A 28 -2.19 1.85 -7.74
CA ILE A 28 -3.33 2.60 -8.24
C ILE A 28 -3.06 2.98 -9.71
N GLY A 29 -3.81 2.36 -10.60
CA GLY A 29 -3.50 2.29 -12.02
C GLY A 29 -2.40 1.25 -12.30
N GLU A 30 -1.70 1.46 -13.40
CA GLU A 30 -0.51 0.68 -13.76
C GLU A 30 0.62 0.88 -12.74
N PRO A 31 1.44 -0.13 -12.43
CA PRO A 31 2.62 0.03 -11.59
C PRO A 31 3.58 1.10 -12.14
N GLN A 32 3.98 2.06 -11.31
CA GLN A 32 4.86 3.15 -11.70
C GLN A 32 6.05 3.27 -10.74
N LYS A 33 7.14 3.87 -11.24
CA LYS A 33 8.28 4.22 -10.39
C LYS A 33 7.85 5.27 -9.37
N ALA A 34 8.12 4.98 -8.09
CA ALA A 34 7.77 5.84 -6.97
C ALA A 34 8.79 5.66 -5.84
N VAL A 35 8.88 6.65 -4.97
CA VAL A 35 9.61 6.58 -3.71
C VAL A 35 8.78 5.78 -2.70
N GLY A 36 9.43 4.91 -1.94
CA GLY A 36 8.81 4.21 -0.82
C GLY A 36 9.00 5.02 0.46
N VAL A 37 7.91 5.42 1.10
CA VAL A 37 7.92 6.08 2.40
C VAL A 37 7.40 5.10 3.43
N ASP A 38 8.28 4.62 4.31
CA ASP A 38 7.90 3.76 5.43
C ASP A 38 7.10 4.60 6.45
N ILE A 39 5.86 4.18 6.72
CA ILE A 39 4.97 4.81 7.69
C ILE A 39 4.83 3.99 8.98
N GLY A 40 5.68 2.98 9.15
CA GLY A 40 5.69 2.07 10.29
C GLY A 40 4.77 0.87 10.08
N GLU A 41 4.83 -0.08 11.02
CA GLU A 41 3.94 -1.25 11.04
C GLU A 41 3.93 -2.04 9.71
N GLY A 42 5.08 -2.14 9.05
CA GLY A 42 5.21 -2.86 7.78
C GLY A 42 4.44 -2.22 6.62
N ALA A 43 3.98 -0.98 6.75
CA ALA A 43 3.28 -0.26 5.70
C ALA A 43 4.22 0.76 5.02
N ILE A 44 4.31 0.67 3.69
CA ILE A 44 5.15 1.55 2.87
C ILE A 44 4.27 2.21 1.82
N VAL A 45 4.17 3.54 1.87
CA VAL A 45 3.44 4.32 0.86
C VAL A 45 4.31 4.50 -0.37
N ARG A 46 3.75 4.28 -1.56
CA ARG A 46 4.41 4.55 -2.84
C ARG A 46 4.02 5.95 -3.30
N TYR A 47 4.94 6.89 -3.21
CA TYR A 47 4.74 8.31 -3.51
C TYR A 47 5.51 8.73 -4.77
N ARG A 48 4.82 9.37 -5.71
CA ARG A 48 5.44 10.01 -6.87
C ARG A 48 5.69 11.48 -6.57
N GLU A 49 6.96 11.82 -6.35
CA GLU A 49 7.38 13.18 -6.00
C GLU A 49 7.13 14.20 -7.12
N ASP A 50 7.14 13.76 -8.37
CA ASP A 50 7.03 14.65 -9.53
C ASP A 50 5.61 15.18 -9.78
N ILE A 51 4.59 14.40 -9.41
CA ILE A 51 3.18 14.82 -9.47
C ILE A 51 2.57 15.05 -8.08
N GLY A 52 3.31 14.72 -7.02
CA GLY A 52 2.89 14.90 -5.64
C GLY A 52 1.79 13.95 -5.17
N GLU A 53 1.70 12.75 -5.75
CA GLU A 53 0.59 11.80 -5.50
C GLU A 53 1.02 10.46 -4.90
N VAL A 54 0.12 9.87 -4.11
CA VAL A 54 0.19 8.45 -3.73
C VAL A 54 -0.28 7.60 -4.91
N VAL A 55 0.56 6.65 -5.30
CA VAL A 55 0.32 5.74 -6.43
C VAL A 55 0.25 4.26 -6.01
N GLY A 56 0.45 3.96 -4.72
CA GLY A 56 0.38 2.60 -4.23
C GLY A 56 0.73 2.44 -2.76
N LEU A 57 0.67 1.19 -2.30
CA LEU A 57 0.97 0.77 -0.94
C LEU A 57 1.66 -0.61 -1.00
N THR A 58 2.65 -0.82 -0.15
CA THR A 58 3.22 -2.14 0.12
C THR A 58 2.97 -2.46 1.59
N LEU A 59 2.37 -3.61 1.86
CA LEU A 59 2.10 -4.10 3.20
C LEU A 59 2.88 -5.38 3.44
N ILE A 60 3.68 -5.40 4.51
CA ILE A 60 4.52 -6.52 4.91
C ILE A 60 3.87 -7.23 6.11
N GLY A 61 3.90 -8.56 6.10
CA GLY A 61 3.34 -9.39 7.16
C GLY A 61 1.82 -9.46 7.13
N VAL A 62 1.19 -9.39 5.95
CA VAL A 62 -0.27 -9.28 5.83
C VAL A 62 -0.97 -10.54 6.34
N LYS A 63 -0.45 -11.72 6.01
CA LYS A 63 -0.98 -13.00 6.46
C LYS A 63 -0.91 -13.11 7.97
N GLU A 64 0.24 -12.79 8.57
CA GLU A 64 0.39 -12.81 10.03
C GLU A 64 -0.59 -11.82 10.71
N ARG A 65 -0.66 -10.58 10.21
CA ARG A 65 -1.58 -9.55 10.72
C ARG A 65 -3.04 -10.01 10.66
N LEU A 66 -3.45 -10.62 9.55
CA LEU A 66 -4.82 -11.11 9.36
C LEU A 66 -5.15 -12.25 10.34
N VAL A 67 -4.26 -13.25 10.46
CA VAL A 67 -4.45 -14.37 11.39
C VAL A 67 -4.53 -13.87 12.84
N ASN A 68 -3.67 -12.94 13.22
CA ASN A 68 -3.69 -12.35 14.56
C ASN A 68 -4.94 -11.52 14.82
N SER A 69 -5.47 -10.83 13.81
CA SER A 69 -6.74 -10.10 13.90
C SER A 69 -7.93 -11.04 14.08
N LEU A 70 -7.99 -12.14 13.33
CA LEU A 70 -9.08 -13.11 13.41
C LEU A 70 -9.12 -13.87 14.75
N LYS A 71 -7.98 -14.11 15.38
CA LYS A 71 -7.89 -14.76 16.70
C LYS A 71 -8.31 -13.88 17.88
N LYS A 72 -8.33 -12.55 17.69
CA LYS A 72 -8.68 -11.57 18.72
C LYS A 72 -10.17 -11.24 18.76
N ASN A 73 -10.95 -11.71 17.77
CA ASN A 73 -12.42 -11.66 17.74
C ASN A 73 -13.02 -12.99 18.21
#